data_AF-A0A918DM51-F1
#
_entry.id   AF-A0A918DM51-F1
#
_cell.length_a   1.000
_cell.length_b   1.000
_cell.length_c   1.000
_cell.angle_alpha   90.00
_cell.angle_beta   90.00
_cell.angle_gamma   90.00
#
_symmetry.space_group_name_H-M   'P 1'
#
loop_
_entity.id
_entity.type
_entity.pdbx_description
1 polymer ?
#
loop_
_entity_poly.entity_id
_entity_poly.type
_entity_poly.pdbx_seq_one_letter_code
_entity_poly.pdbx_strand_id
1 'polypeptide(L)'
;MPGIVPGTEWAAYYDDLVAEFGLTIEATGPNFGSDALLDTIADTPALATFMGGQTRLVWPAGHGLRRIPVTNPMPVYPHSLLWHAAAGGGFTMRRGRTRSRRSSAACARTPDA
;
A
#
# COMPACT_ATOMS: atom_id res chain seq x y z
N MET A 1 9.28 -10.18 2.50
CA MET A 1 8.23 -10.43 1.48
C MET A 1 8.64 -11.63 0.59
N PRO A 2 8.08 -12.84 0.77
CA PRO A 2 8.48 -13.98 -0.06
C PRO A 2 7.81 -13.95 -1.43
N GLY A 3 8.57 -14.20 -2.50
CA GLY A 3 8.00 -14.65 -3.77
C GLY A 3 7.88 -13.65 -4.92
N ILE A 4 8.55 -12.49 -4.88
CA ILE A 4 8.77 -11.72 -6.12
C ILE A 4 9.82 -12.45 -6.94
N VAL A 5 9.36 -13.30 -7.86
CA VAL A 5 10.22 -13.97 -8.83
C VAL A 5 10.34 -13.08 -10.07
N PRO A 6 11.55 -12.91 -10.65
CA PRO A 6 11.73 -12.18 -11.90
C PRO A 6 10.79 -12.69 -13.00
N GLY A 7 10.24 -11.77 -13.79
CA GLY A 7 9.32 -12.08 -14.89
C GLY A 7 7.85 -12.27 -14.47
N THR A 8 7.51 -12.12 -13.19
CA THR A 8 6.12 -12.08 -12.73
C THR A 8 5.49 -10.68 -12.92
N GLU A 9 4.17 -10.61 -13.06
CA GLU A 9 3.43 -9.33 -13.13
C GLU A 9 3.69 -8.47 -11.88
N TRP A 10 3.86 -9.09 -10.71
CA TRP A 10 4.18 -8.39 -9.47
C TRP A 10 5.61 -7.83 -9.46
N ALA A 11 6.60 -8.53 -10.03
CA ALA A 11 7.95 -7.99 -10.16
C ALA A 11 7.95 -6.72 -11.04
N ALA A 12 7.32 -6.79 -12.22
CA ALA A 12 7.19 -5.66 -13.12
C ALA A 12 6.48 -4.47 -12.46
N TYR A 13 5.41 -4.72 -11.69
CA TYR A 13 4.71 -3.67 -10.94
C TYR A 13 5.62 -2.95 -9.94
N TYR A 14 6.43 -3.69 -9.18
CA TYR A 14 7.32 -3.07 -8.19
C TYR A 14 8.52 -2.37 -8.84
N ASP A 15 9.03 -2.88 -9.97
CA ASP A 15 10.05 -2.21 -10.76
C ASP A 15 9.54 -0.86 -11.29
N ASP A 16 8.33 -0.83 -11.87
CA ASP A 16 7.68 0.40 -12.33
C ASP A 16 7.42 1.37 -11.17
N LEU A 17 6.97 0.87 -10.01
CA LEU A 17 6.74 1.68 -8.81
C LEU A 17 8.04 2.33 -8.31
N VAL A 18 9.13 1.57 -8.27
CA VAL A 18 10.46 2.07 -7.87
C VAL A 18 10.94 3.14 -8.84
N ALA A 19 10.82 2.89 -10.15
CA ALA A 19 11.24 3.82 -11.18
C ALA A 19 10.44 5.13 -11.17
N GLU A 20 9.11 5.07 -11.05
CA GLU A 20 8.23 6.24 -11.09
C GLU A 20 8.40 7.16 -9.88
N PHE A 21 8.62 6.59 -8.69
CA PHE A 21 8.69 7.37 -7.44
C PHE A 21 10.12 7.57 -6.92
N GLY A 22 11.13 6.99 -7.57
CA GLY A 22 12.54 7.10 -7.14
C GLY A 22 12.79 6.48 -5.77
N LEU A 23 12.17 5.32 -5.49
CA LEU A 23 12.17 4.68 -4.16
C LEU A 23 13.04 3.42 -4.14
N THR A 24 13.44 3.00 -2.94
CA THR A 24 14.01 1.68 -2.69
C THR A 24 13.05 0.85 -1.86
N ILE A 25 12.80 -0.40 -2.27
CA ILE A 25 11.95 -1.32 -1.50
C ILE A 25 12.82 -2.07 -0.49
N GLU A 26 12.53 -1.87 0.79
CA GLU A 26 13.06 -2.70 1.88
C GLU A 26 12.27 -4.03 1.88
N ALA A 27 12.97 -5.15 1.67
CA ALA A 27 12.36 -6.48 1.56
C ALA A 27 13.02 -7.54 2.46
N THR A 28 14.02 -7.15 3.24
CA THR A 28 14.91 -8.02 4.03
C THR A 28 14.18 -8.62 5.24
N GLY A 29 13.11 -7.96 5.70
CA GLY A 29 12.32 -8.42 6.84
C GLY A 29 11.22 -9.44 6.50
N PRO A 30 10.98 -10.44 7.37
CA PRO A 30 9.69 -11.12 7.42
C PRO A 30 8.56 -10.13 7.77
N ASN A 31 7.37 -10.34 7.20
CA ASN A 31 6.22 -9.47 7.49
C ASN A 31 5.54 -9.93 8.79
N PHE A 32 5.72 -9.16 9.86
CA PHE A 32 5.15 -9.41 11.19
C PHE A 32 3.82 -8.69 11.45
N GLY A 33 3.21 -8.10 10.42
CA GLY A 33 1.96 -7.36 10.53
C GLY A 33 2.15 -5.85 10.73
N SER A 34 1.02 -5.14 10.83
CA SER A 34 1.00 -3.68 10.80
C SER A 34 1.64 -3.02 12.02
N ASP A 35 1.49 -3.59 13.23
CA ASP A 35 2.01 -2.97 14.45
C ASP A 35 3.55 -2.98 14.45
N ALA A 36 4.16 -4.15 14.20
CA ALA A 36 5.62 -4.27 14.06
C ALA A 36 6.20 -3.43 12.91
N LEU A 37 5.43 -3.27 11.82
CA LEU A 37 5.79 -2.36 10.73
C LEU A 37 5.81 -0.90 11.20
N LEU A 38 4.79 -0.47 11.96
CA LEU A 38 4.72 0.88 12.49
C LEU A 38 5.81 1.17 13.52
N ASP A 39 6.18 0.19 14.36
CA ASP A 39 7.34 0.28 15.28
C ASP A 39 8.63 0.49 14.49
N THR A 40 8.87 -0.35 13.48
CA THR A 40 10.08 -0.27 12.63
C THR A 40 10.22 1.09 11.94
N ILE A 41 9.11 1.63 11.41
CA ILE A 41 9.10 2.93 10.74
C ILE A 41 9.28 4.08 11.74
N ALA A 42 8.72 3.97 12.95
CA ALA A 42 8.92 4.97 13.99
C ALA A 42 10.39 5.06 14.44
N ASP A 43 11.07 3.91 14.51
CA ASP A 43 12.48 3.83 14.93
C ASP A 43 13.49 4.13 13.81
N THR A 44 13.07 4.06 12.54
CA THR A 44 13.96 4.20 11.38
C THR A 44 13.52 5.36 10.46
N PRO A 45 14.09 6.57 10.62
CA PRO A 45 13.68 7.76 9.85
C PRO A 45 13.81 7.65 8.33
N ALA A 46 14.61 6.71 7.83
CA ALA A 46 14.78 6.45 6.39
C ALA A 46 13.67 5.57 5.79
N LEU A 47 12.78 5.01 6.61
CA LEU A 47 11.72 4.12 6.16
C LEU A 47 10.37 4.84 6.11
N ALA A 48 9.58 4.45 5.12
CA ALA A 48 8.18 4.83 4.98
C ALA A 48 7.42 3.66 4.35
N THR A 49 6.09 3.69 4.45
CA THR A 49 5.24 2.66 3.85
C THR A 49 4.04 3.25 3.13
N PHE A 50 3.66 2.62 2.03
CA PHE A 50 2.40 2.90 1.35
C PHE A 50 1.26 2.15 2.02
N MET A 51 0.15 2.86 2.25
CA MET A 51 -1.07 2.26 2.77
C MET A 51 -2.27 2.78 1.99
N GLY A 52 -3.25 1.90 1.77
CA GLY A 52 -4.52 2.28 1.16
C GLY A 52 -5.18 3.41 1.95
N GLY A 53 -5.81 4.35 1.24
CA GLY A 53 -6.52 5.48 1.87
C GLY A 53 -7.57 5.01 2.88
N GLN A 54 -8.19 3.85 2.64
CA GLN A 54 -9.23 3.24 3.48
C GLN A 54 -8.68 2.26 4.53
N THR A 55 -7.36 2.04 4.60
CA THR A 55 -6.76 1.19 5.62
C THR A 55 -7.01 1.80 7.00
N ARG A 56 -7.67 1.02 7.87
CA ARG A 56 -7.85 1.35 9.29
C ARG A 56 -6.58 0.93 10.02
N LEU A 57 -5.96 1.87 10.71
CA LEU A 57 -4.78 1.64 11.53
C LEU A 57 -5.11 2.03 12.95
N VAL A 58 -4.75 1.15 13.88
CA VAL A 58 -4.62 1.54 15.28
C VAL A 58 -3.24 2.14 15.40
N TRP A 59 -3.17 3.44 15.68
CA TRP A 59 -1.88 4.12 15.88
C TRP A 59 -1.40 3.84 17.31
N PRO A 60 -0.20 3.27 17.49
CA PRO A 60 0.37 3.14 18.82
C PRO A 60 0.54 4.53 19.45
N ALA A 61 0.11 4.66 20.72
CA ALA A 61 0.29 5.90 21.45
C ALA A 61 1.79 6.19 21.59
N GLY A 62 2.24 7.36 21.14
CA GLY A 62 3.65 7.78 21.22
C GLY A 62 4.40 7.77 19.89
N HIS A 63 3.86 7.19 18.81
CA HIS A 63 4.51 7.27 17.50
C HIS A 63 4.29 8.66 16.89
N GLY A 64 5.38 9.36 16.58
CA GLY A 64 5.38 10.66 15.88
C GLY A 64 4.97 10.57 14.41
N LEU A 65 4.39 9.45 13.97
CA LEU A 65 4.10 9.14 12.59
C LEU A 65 2.93 9.99 12.04
N ARG A 66 2.98 10.23 10.73
CA ARG A 66 1.98 11.00 9.98
C ARG A 66 1.65 10.28 8.68
N ARG A 67 0.39 10.36 8.26
CA ARG A 67 -0.03 9.92 6.92
C ARG A 67 0.03 11.11 5.98
N ILE A 68 0.82 11.00 4.94
CA ILE A 68 0.94 12.02 3.90
C ILE A 68 0.20 11.51 2.67
N PRO A 69 -0.83 12.21 2.17
CA PRO A 69 -1.47 11.85 0.92
C PRO A 69 -0.48 11.95 -0.25
N VAL A 70 -0.30 10.86 -1.00
CA VAL A 70 0.46 10.87 -2.24
C VAL A 70 -0.49 11.16 -3.39
N THR A 71 -0.33 12.35 -3.97
CA THR A 71 -1.19 12.84 -5.05
C THR A 71 -0.34 13.20 -6.25
N ASN A 72 -0.71 12.66 -7.41
CA ASN A 72 -0.14 12.95 -8.73
C ASN A 72 1.38 12.65 -8.88
N PRO A 73 1.75 11.45 -9.35
CA PRO A 73 0.89 10.28 -9.60
C PRO A 73 0.45 9.62 -8.29
N MET A 74 -0.78 9.09 -8.26
CA MET A 74 -1.27 8.34 -7.11
C MET A 74 -0.90 6.86 -7.31
N PRO A 75 -0.12 6.23 -6.41
CA PRO A 75 0.17 4.82 -6.52
C PRO A 75 -1.12 4.03 -6.33
N VAL A 76 -1.40 3.12 -7.26
CA VAL A 76 -2.54 2.22 -7.21
C VAL A 76 -2.02 0.80 -7.11
N TYR A 77 -2.48 0.06 -6.11
CA TYR A 77 -2.20 -1.36 -5.99
C TYR A 77 -3.30 -2.15 -6.73
N PRO A 78 -2.96 -2.90 -7.79
CA PRO A 78 -3.95 -3.67 -8.52
C PRO A 78 -4.42 -4.86 -7.68
N HIS A 79 -5.73 -4.96 -7.48
CA HIS A 79 -6.35 -6.13 -6.88
C HIS A 79 -7.11 -6.92 -7.94
N SER A 80 -6.89 -8.23 -7.99
CA SER A 80 -7.59 -9.16 -8.85
C SER A 80 -8.23 -10.24 -8.00
N LEU A 81 -9.51 -10.52 -8.24
CA LEU A 81 -10.20 -11.61 -7.59
C LEU A 81 -10.19 -12.83 -8.52
N LEU A 82 -9.55 -13.90 -8.05
CA LEU A 82 -9.51 -15.18 -8.76
C LEU A 82 -10.52 -16.11 -8.10
N TRP A 83 -11.46 -16.64 -8.89
CA TRP A 83 -12.33 -17.71 -8.46
C TRP A 83 -12.09 -18.94 -9.32
N HIS A 84 -12.25 -20.11 -8.70
CA HIS A 84 -12.29 -21.36 -9.41
C HIS A 84 -13.69 -21.52 -10.02
N ALA A 85 -13.82 -21.65 -11.34
CA ALA A 85 -15.10 -22.03 -11.94
C ALA A 85 -15.40 -23.48 -11.53
N ALA A 86 -16.54 -23.72 -10.88
CA ALA A 86 -16.93 -25.08 -10.52
C ALA A 86 -16.99 -25.96 -11.78
N ALA A 87 -16.25 -27.08 -11.75
CA ALA A 87 -16.14 -28.14 -12.76
C ALA A 87 -16.14 -27.67 -14.23
N GLY A 88 -15.11 -26.92 -14.62
CA GLY A 88 -14.91 -26.52 -16.01
C GLY A 88 -13.59 -25.80 -16.28
N GLY A 89 -12.47 -26.32 -15.75
CA GLY A 89 -11.09 -26.10 -16.25
C GLY A 89 -10.53 -24.69 -16.45
N GLY A 90 -11.23 -23.62 -16.05
CA GLY A 90 -10.79 -22.25 -16.30
C GLY A 90 -10.95 -21.33 -15.09
N PHE A 91 -9.92 -20.55 -14.78
CA PHE A 91 -10.05 -19.37 -13.93
C PHE A 91 -10.60 -18.23 -14.78
N THR A 92 -11.74 -17.66 -14.41
CA THR A 92 -12.20 -16.40 -15.03
C THR A 92 -11.64 -15.23 -14.20
N MET A 93 -10.78 -14.41 -14.79
CA MET A 93 -10.28 -13.18 -14.15
C MET A 93 -11.27 -12.04 -14.40
N ARG A 94 -11.84 -11.46 -13.33
CA ARG A 94 -12.59 -10.20 -13.43
C ARG A 94 -11.78 -9.06 -12.82
N ARG A 95 -11.22 -8.18 -13.66
CA ARG A 95 -10.62 -6.91 -13.22
C ARG A 95 -11.73 -5.92 -12.87
N GLY A 96 -11.98 -5.69 -11.58
CA GLY A 96 -12.85 -4.60 -11.13
C GLY A 96 -12.04 -3.33 -10.92
N ARG A 97 -12.37 -2.22 -11.60
CA ARG A 97 -11.91 -0.88 -11.16
C ARG A 97 -12.84 -0.41 -10.04
N THR A 98 -12.44 -0.61 -8.78
CA THR A 98 -13.09 0.04 -7.65
C THR A 98 -12.72 1.53 -7.67
N ARG A 99 -13.56 2.35 -8.30
CA ARG A 99 -13.45 3.82 -8.17
C ARG A 99 -13.80 4.18 -6.73
N SER A 100 -12.79 4.43 -5.90
CA SER A 100 -13.00 5.01 -4.58
C SER A 100 -13.69 6.37 -4.77
N ARG A 101 -14.85 6.55 -4.14
CA ARG A 101 -15.45 7.88 -4.02
C ARG A 101 -14.48 8.70 -3.17
N ARG A 102 -13.93 9.77 -3.74
CA ARG A 102 -13.27 10.84 -2.97
C ARG A 102 -14.31 11.41 -2.01
N SER A 103 -14.21 11.09 -0.72
CA SER A 103 -14.69 12.00 0.30
C SER A 103 -13.61 13.05 0.49
N SER A 104 -13.87 14.26 -0.02
CA SER A 104 -13.09 15.43 0.34
C SER A 104 -13.38 15.74 1.81
N ALA A 105 -12.50 15.31 2.71
CA ALA A 105 -12.43 15.91 4.03
C ALA A 105 -11.47 17.09 3.90
N ALA A 106 -12.04 18.29 3.82
CA ALA A 106 -11.31 19.54 3.82
C ALA A 106 -10.40 19.63 5.04
N CYS A 107 -9.19 20.17 4.82
CA CYS A 107 -8.26 20.59 5.85
C CYS A 107 -8.97 21.54 6.83
N ALA A 108 -9.34 21.03 8.01
CA ALA A 108 -9.75 21.88 9.12
C ALA A 108 -8.48 22.53 9.68
N ARG A 109 -8.23 23.77 9.26
CA ARG A 109 -7.36 24.70 9.97
C ARG A 109 -7.94 24.91 11.37
N THR A 110 -7.22 24.53 12.41
CA THR A 110 -7.42 25.04 13.77
C THR A 110 -7.14 26.54 13.77
N PRO A 111 -8.02 27.40 14.31
CA PRO A 111 -7.63 28.76 14.66
C PRO A 111 -6.87 28.73 16.00
N ASP A 112 -5.79 29.51 16.06
CA ASP A 112 -5.07 29.86 17.28
C ASP A 112 -6.00 30.57 18.27
N ALA A 113 -5.95 30.12 19.53
CA ALA A 113 -5.87 30.89 20.79
C ALA A 113 -6.33 30.03 21.98
#